data_AF-A0AAN6DPI7-F1
#
_entry.id   AF-A0AAN6DPI7-F1
#
_cell.length_a   1.000
_cell.length_b   1.000
_cell.length_c   1.000
_cell.angle_alpha   90.00
_cell.angle_beta   90.00
_cell.angle_gamma   90.00
#
_symmetry.space_group_name_H-M   'P 1'
#
loop_
_entity.id
_entity.type
_entity.pdbx_description
1 polymer ?
#
loop_
_entity_poly.entity_id
_entity_poly.type
_entity_poly.pdbx_seq_one_letter_code
_entity_poly.pdbx_strand_id
1 'polypeptide(L)'
;MSDLTTLPDFDSLPGPSSDGLDGCAWGLFDRNGQTDQLGTLNLLTQEKVLDAAKREILCGQTVSLNWGLENPQYSGFMRMRLHHRIIDLSPSEVYASDDELSFCPQHGSHWDTPLHFAHQKSKKYYNGLSHQEFHLQNALHQGTRLWNDRGGICGRGILLDWASWAKEKNLPCHPIGRDEITVSQLEEVAKWQKTTFMPGDILLIRTGFIAWSTTATDDEKKRGSLEGTEYLGIEATRESCRWHWNHHFSAVVSDNVTYEVWPPRDVVLHEYFLAMWGMPVGKLWDMEKLAEVCRSLQRWSFFLTSAPLNVASGIGSPANAIALF
;
A
#
# COMPACT_ATOMS: atom_id res chain seq x y z
N MET A 1 13.06 12.81 -22.75
CA MET A 1 13.05 12.05 -21.48
C MET A 1 12.35 12.93 -20.47
N SER A 2 11.34 12.43 -19.75
CA SER A 2 10.83 13.18 -18.60
C SER A 2 11.94 13.22 -17.54
N ASP A 3 12.36 14.42 -17.21
CA ASP A 3 13.32 14.64 -16.13
C ASP A 3 12.59 14.38 -14.81
N LEU A 4 12.87 13.23 -14.18
CA LEU A 4 12.26 12.88 -12.89
C LEU A 4 12.75 13.78 -11.73
N THR A 5 13.63 14.75 -12.00
CA THR A 5 14.05 15.74 -11.00
C THR A 5 12.98 16.82 -10.76
N THR A 6 12.05 17.02 -11.70
CA THR A 6 10.89 17.92 -11.53
C THR A 6 9.62 17.28 -12.09
N LEU A 7 8.86 16.62 -11.22
CA LEU A 7 7.51 16.16 -11.56
C LEU A 7 6.52 17.33 -11.56
N PRO A 8 5.47 17.30 -12.40
CA PRO A 8 4.39 18.27 -12.33
C PRO A 8 3.59 18.09 -11.03
N ASP A 9 3.07 19.18 -10.49
CA ASP A 9 2.03 19.15 -9.48
C ASP A 9 0.74 18.51 -10.05
N PHE A 10 -0.13 18.02 -9.16
CA PHE A 10 -1.34 17.29 -9.49
C PHE A 10 -2.24 18.00 -10.52
N ASP A 11 -2.42 19.32 -10.38
CA ASP A 11 -3.25 20.13 -11.28
C ASP A 11 -2.60 20.38 -12.65
N SER A 12 -1.31 20.02 -12.80
CA SER A 12 -0.55 20.12 -14.04
C SER A 12 -0.25 18.75 -14.66
N LEU A 13 -0.90 17.68 -14.18
CA LEU A 13 -0.67 16.34 -14.70
C LEU A 13 -1.13 16.19 -16.17
N PRO A 14 -0.39 15.43 -16.98
CA PRO A 14 -0.54 15.44 -18.43
C PRO A 14 -1.65 14.53 -18.96
N GLY A 15 -2.21 13.66 -18.12
CA GLY A 15 -3.21 12.67 -18.53
C GLY A 15 -4.51 13.33 -19.00
N PRO A 16 -5.41 12.54 -19.62
CA PRO A 16 -6.67 13.06 -20.13
C PRO A 16 -7.51 13.64 -18.98
N SER A 17 -8.04 14.85 -19.16
CA SER A 17 -9.03 15.44 -18.24
C SER A 17 -10.46 14.99 -18.52
N SER A 18 -10.68 14.24 -19.61
CA SER A 18 -12.01 13.74 -19.97
C SER A 18 -12.41 12.53 -19.12
N ASP A 19 -13.72 12.26 -19.09
CA ASP A 19 -14.29 11.07 -18.47
C ASP A 19 -14.01 10.89 -16.96
N GLY A 20 -13.64 11.94 -16.24
CA GLY A 20 -13.35 11.88 -14.80
C GLY A 20 -11.88 11.56 -14.47
N LEU A 21 -11.00 11.59 -15.47
CA LEU A 21 -9.56 11.33 -15.31
C LEU A 21 -8.75 12.60 -14.97
N ASP A 22 -9.39 13.65 -14.45
CA ASP A 22 -8.70 14.88 -14.02
C ASP A 22 -7.61 14.57 -12.98
N GLY A 23 -6.36 14.95 -13.28
CA GLY A 23 -5.20 14.63 -12.43
C GLY A 23 -4.60 13.24 -12.70
N CYS A 24 -4.75 12.73 -13.92
CA CYS A 24 -4.18 11.46 -14.36
C CYS A 24 -2.71 11.61 -14.80
N ALA A 25 -1.85 10.66 -14.41
CA ALA A 25 -0.42 10.69 -14.71
C ALA A 25 -0.04 9.80 -15.91
N TRP A 26 -1.00 9.40 -16.74
CA TRP A 26 -0.71 8.54 -17.89
C TRP A 26 0.27 9.19 -18.86
N GLY A 27 1.19 8.39 -19.38
CA GLY A 27 2.25 8.84 -20.28
C GLY A 27 3.40 9.59 -19.60
N LEU A 28 3.29 9.97 -18.32
CA LEU A 28 4.32 10.73 -17.61
C LEU A 28 5.64 9.94 -17.46
N PHE A 29 5.51 8.64 -17.20
CA PHE A 29 6.64 7.73 -16.97
C PHE A 29 7.05 6.94 -18.22
N ASP A 30 6.39 7.14 -19.36
CA ASP A 30 6.71 6.44 -20.61
C ASP A 30 8.14 6.75 -21.06
N ARG A 31 8.86 5.73 -21.55
CA ARG A 31 10.27 5.86 -21.95
C ARG A 31 10.51 5.24 -23.30
N ASN A 32 11.23 5.96 -24.17
CA ASN A 32 11.67 5.48 -25.48
C ASN A 32 10.51 4.92 -26.34
N GLY A 33 9.33 5.54 -26.26
CA GLY A 33 8.13 5.10 -26.98
C GLY A 33 7.48 3.84 -26.41
N GLN A 34 7.92 3.35 -25.26
CA GLN A 34 7.28 2.26 -24.53
C GLN A 34 6.41 2.81 -23.40
N THR A 35 5.18 2.33 -23.35
CA THR A 35 4.22 2.64 -22.29
C THR A 35 4.68 2.04 -20.98
N ASP A 36 4.74 2.88 -19.95
CA ASP A 36 5.14 2.45 -18.61
C ASP A 36 4.09 1.55 -17.95
N GLN A 37 4.55 0.66 -17.07
CA GLN A 37 3.71 -0.25 -16.28
C GLN A 37 4.10 -0.25 -14.78
N LEU A 38 5.06 0.59 -14.37
CA LEU A 38 5.54 0.66 -12.99
C LEU A 38 4.94 1.83 -12.21
N GLY A 39 4.44 2.86 -12.90
CA GLY A 39 3.92 4.09 -12.32
C GLY A 39 4.93 4.79 -11.42
N THR A 40 4.50 5.17 -10.22
CA THR A 40 5.30 5.91 -9.25
C THR A 40 6.47 5.10 -8.67
N LEU A 41 6.54 3.78 -8.88
CA LEU A 41 7.74 3.00 -8.52
C LEU A 41 8.97 3.42 -9.34
N ASN A 42 8.80 4.10 -10.47
CA ASN A 42 9.89 4.74 -11.20
C ASN A 42 10.63 5.82 -10.37
N LEU A 43 10.03 6.31 -9.29
CA LEU A 43 10.65 7.26 -8.36
C LEU A 43 11.68 6.61 -7.45
N LEU A 44 11.64 5.29 -7.28
CA LEU A 44 12.65 4.53 -6.53
C LEU A 44 13.86 4.24 -7.43
N THR A 45 14.59 5.30 -7.79
CA THR A 45 15.81 5.21 -8.60
C THR A 45 16.94 4.56 -7.81
N GLN A 46 17.92 3.97 -8.50
CA GLN A 46 19.09 3.35 -7.84
C GLN A 46 19.82 4.33 -6.90
N GLU A 47 19.90 5.61 -7.28
CA GLU A 47 20.49 6.66 -6.45
C GLU A 47 19.70 6.88 -5.15
N LYS A 48 18.37 6.98 -5.23
CA LYS A 48 17.52 7.15 -4.04
C LYS A 48 17.52 5.92 -3.14
N VAL A 49 17.55 4.71 -3.72
CA VAL A 49 17.69 3.47 -2.95
C VAL A 49 19.03 3.45 -2.21
N LEU A 50 20.12 3.85 -2.87
CA LEU A 50 21.44 3.93 -2.24
C LEU A 50 21.50 4.99 -1.14
N ASP A 51 20.91 6.18 -1.37
CA ASP A 51 20.83 7.25 -0.36
C ASP A 51 20.03 6.79 0.86
N ALA A 52 18.85 6.17 0.65
CA ALA A 52 18.04 5.60 1.72
C ALA A 52 18.80 4.54 2.52
N ALA A 53 19.49 3.61 1.84
CA ALA A 53 20.26 2.57 2.52
C ALA A 53 21.38 3.18 3.40
N LYS A 54 22.07 4.22 2.92
CA LYS A 54 23.14 4.90 3.67
C LYS A 54 22.63 5.72 4.85
N ARG A 55 21.47 6.35 4.72
CA ARG A 55 20.91 7.24 5.74
C ARG A 55 20.15 6.51 6.83
N GLU A 56 19.42 5.47 6.45
CA GLU A 56 18.44 4.88 7.33
C GLU A 56 18.96 3.66 8.09
N ILE A 57 19.88 2.87 7.51
CA ILE A 57 20.45 1.66 8.14
C ILE A 57 21.66 2.05 9.01
N LEU A 58 21.40 2.41 10.26
CA LEU A 58 22.38 2.92 11.22
C LEU A 58 22.64 1.96 12.38
N CYS A 59 21.66 1.16 12.81
CA CYS A 59 21.80 0.26 13.96
C CYS A 59 21.58 -1.22 13.65
N GLY A 60 21.12 -1.56 12.44
CA GLY A 60 20.85 -2.93 12.00
C GLY A 60 19.59 -3.54 12.60
N GLN A 61 18.76 -2.75 13.29
CA GLN A 61 17.50 -3.23 13.85
C GLN A 61 16.49 -3.44 12.71
N THR A 62 15.87 -4.63 12.68
CA THR A 62 14.87 -4.98 11.67
C THR A 62 13.51 -5.20 12.29
N VAL A 63 12.46 -4.87 11.54
CA VAL A 63 11.06 -5.07 11.93
C VAL A 63 10.31 -5.66 10.74
N SER A 64 9.73 -6.85 10.91
CA SER A 64 8.80 -7.40 9.92
C SER A 64 7.48 -6.64 9.98
N LEU A 65 6.91 -6.32 8.82
CA LEU A 65 5.66 -5.56 8.69
C LEU A 65 4.49 -6.45 8.22
N ASN A 66 4.67 -7.77 8.29
CA ASN A 66 3.65 -8.75 7.94
C ASN A 66 2.86 -9.12 9.20
N TRP A 67 1.54 -9.09 9.14
CA TRP A 67 0.69 -9.40 10.30
C TRP A 67 0.62 -10.90 10.62
N GLY A 68 0.41 -11.72 9.60
CA GLY A 68 0.12 -13.15 9.72
C GLY A 68 -0.91 -13.51 8.66
N LEU A 69 -0.70 -14.58 7.91
CA LEU A 69 -1.56 -14.91 6.76
C LEU A 69 -2.95 -15.43 7.19
N GLU A 70 -3.09 -15.84 8.44
CA GLU A 70 -4.34 -16.18 9.11
C GLU A 70 -5.18 -14.95 9.51
N ASN A 71 -4.58 -13.75 9.44
CA ASN A 71 -5.24 -12.50 9.78
C ASN A 71 -5.65 -11.71 8.52
N PRO A 72 -6.77 -10.98 8.58
CA PRO A 72 -7.73 -10.94 9.68
C PRO A 72 -8.57 -12.23 9.75
N GLN A 73 -8.95 -12.65 10.96
CA GLN A 73 -9.75 -13.86 11.20
C GLN A 73 -11.03 -13.91 10.33
N TYR A 74 -11.65 -12.75 10.14
CA TYR A 74 -12.78 -12.54 9.24
C TYR A 74 -12.35 -11.68 8.07
N SER A 75 -12.56 -12.19 6.85
CA SER A 75 -12.21 -11.45 5.65
C SER A 75 -13.30 -10.43 5.30
N GLY A 76 -12.91 -9.17 5.17
CA GLY A 76 -13.70 -8.22 4.39
C GLY A 76 -13.87 -8.69 2.95
N PHE A 77 -14.96 -8.26 2.30
CA PHE A 77 -15.26 -8.52 0.88
C PHE A 77 -15.28 -10.00 0.47
N MET A 78 -15.55 -10.93 1.40
CA MET A 78 -15.66 -12.38 1.15
C MET A 78 -14.43 -13.00 0.45
N ARG A 79 -13.23 -12.46 0.68
CA ARG A 79 -12.00 -13.01 0.09
C ARG A 79 -11.65 -14.37 0.71
N MET A 80 -11.01 -15.22 -0.09
CA MET A 80 -10.53 -16.53 0.35
C MET A 80 -9.43 -16.35 1.41
N ARG A 81 -9.67 -16.91 2.60
CA ARG A 81 -8.71 -16.94 3.72
C ARG A 81 -7.60 -17.94 3.45
N LEU A 82 -6.59 -17.97 4.34
CA LEU A 82 -5.55 -18.99 4.28
C LEU A 82 -6.11 -20.39 4.50
N HIS A 83 -5.85 -21.26 3.53
CA HIS A 83 -5.89 -22.71 3.67
C HIS A 83 -4.45 -23.23 3.64
N HIS A 84 -4.01 -23.82 4.75
CA HIS A 84 -2.68 -24.39 4.91
C HIS A 84 -2.79 -25.89 5.15
N ARG A 85 -2.17 -26.70 4.29
CA ARG A 85 -2.11 -28.15 4.41
C ARG A 85 -0.66 -28.62 4.54
N ILE A 86 -0.31 -29.17 5.70
CA ILE A 86 0.99 -29.80 5.92
C ILE A 86 0.97 -31.19 5.29
N ILE A 87 2.00 -31.51 4.50
CA ILE A 87 2.21 -32.79 3.83
C ILE A 87 3.28 -33.56 4.60
N ASP A 88 2.89 -34.72 5.13
CA ASP A 88 3.83 -35.67 5.75
C ASP A 88 4.46 -36.57 4.69
N LEU A 89 5.80 -36.53 4.58
CA LEU A 89 6.56 -37.35 3.64
C LEU A 89 6.97 -38.71 4.23
N SER A 90 6.63 -38.99 5.49
CA SER A 90 6.95 -40.27 6.15
C SER A 90 6.41 -41.53 5.44
N PRO A 91 5.32 -41.50 4.65
CA PRO A 91 4.90 -42.65 3.83
C PRO A 91 5.91 -43.07 2.76
N SER A 92 6.87 -42.19 2.43
CA SER A 92 8.03 -42.48 1.55
C SER A 92 9.31 -42.84 2.31
N GLU A 93 9.21 -43.13 3.61
CA GLU A 93 10.33 -43.34 4.54
C GLU A 93 11.27 -42.13 4.70
N VAL A 94 10.80 -40.94 4.35
CA VAL A 94 11.50 -39.66 4.56
C VAL A 94 10.81 -38.86 5.67
N TYR A 95 11.49 -38.65 6.79
CA TYR A 95 10.98 -37.83 7.91
C TYR A 95 11.16 -36.34 7.62
N ALA A 96 10.36 -35.82 6.69
CA ALA A 96 10.31 -34.42 6.31
C ALA A 96 8.85 -33.99 6.09
N SER A 97 8.63 -32.67 5.97
CA SER A 97 7.32 -32.11 5.71
C SER A 97 7.42 -31.01 4.66
N ASP A 98 6.48 -31.04 3.71
CA ASP A 98 6.20 -29.93 2.81
C ASP A 98 4.85 -29.30 3.22
N ASP A 99 4.47 -28.20 2.58
CA ASP A 99 3.15 -27.60 2.76
C ASP A 99 2.54 -27.10 1.45
N GLU A 100 1.21 -26.98 1.46
CA GLU A 100 0.43 -26.28 0.43
C GLU A 100 -0.31 -25.11 1.05
N LEU A 101 -0.21 -23.95 0.39
CA LEU A 101 -0.87 -22.71 0.78
C LEU A 101 -1.83 -22.27 -0.34
N SER A 102 -3.09 -22.02 0.01
CA SER A 102 -4.07 -21.42 -0.88
C SER A 102 -4.75 -20.26 -0.18
N PHE A 103 -4.61 -19.04 -0.72
CA PHE A 103 -5.19 -17.82 -0.16
C PHE A 103 -5.37 -16.76 -1.25
N CYS A 104 -6.22 -15.77 -0.99
CA CYS A 104 -6.28 -14.54 -1.77
C CYS A 104 -5.22 -13.56 -1.22
N PRO A 105 -4.26 -13.06 -2.02
CA PRO A 105 -3.25 -12.12 -1.51
C PRO A 105 -3.84 -10.91 -0.81
N GLN A 106 -4.99 -10.42 -1.28
CA GLN A 106 -5.67 -9.26 -0.72
C GLN A 106 -6.40 -9.55 0.61
N HIS A 107 -6.29 -10.76 1.16
CA HIS A 107 -6.92 -11.12 2.43
C HIS A 107 -6.26 -10.41 3.63
N GLY A 108 -4.93 -10.52 3.76
CA GLY A 108 -4.15 -10.03 4.90
C GLY A 108 -3.21 -8.89 4.51
N SER A 109 -2.01 -8.81 5.11
CA SER A 109 -0.99 -7.81 4.74
C SER A 109 -0.56 -7.96 3.27
N HIS A 110 -0.84 -6.97 2.43
CA HIS A 110 -0.62 -7.09 0.99
C HIS A 110 -0.25 -5.79 0.30
N TRP A 111 0.17 -5.95 -0.95
CA TRP A 111 0.21 -4.94 -1.98
C TRP A 111 -0.89 -5.17 -3.01
N ASP A 112 -1.51 -4.08 -3.46
CA ASP A 112 -2.30 -4.00 -4.67
C ASP A 112 -1.49 -3.37 -5.79
N THR A 113 -1.51 -4.02 -6.95
CA THR A 113 -0.87 -3.51 -8.17
C THR A 113 -1.83 -2.59 -8.92
N PRO A 114 -1.35 -1.79 -9.90
CA PRO A 114 -2.21 -1.00 -10.78
C PRO A 114 -3.28 -1.78 -11.57
N LEU A 115 -3.22 -3.12 -11.57
CA LEU A 115 -4.20 -4.02 -12.16
C LEU A 115 -5.36 -4.39 -11.20
N HIS A 116 -5.29 -3.99 -9.93
CA HIS A 116 -6.28 -4.38 -8.91
C HIS A 116 -7.61 -3.63 -9.04
N PHE A 117 -7.54 -2.31 -9.23
CA PHE A 117 -8.71 -1.45 -9.24
C PHE A 117 -8.67 -0.52 -10.45
N ALA A 118 -9.57 -0.73 -11.40
CA ALA A 118 -9.72 0.16 -12.55
C ALA A 118 -10.42 1.45 -12.13
N HIS A 119 -10.21 2.51 -12.91
CA HIS A 119 -11.11 3.65 -12.88
C HIS A 119 -12.47 3.21 -13.42
N GLN A 120 -13.51 3.31 -12.59
CA GLN A 120 -14.80 2.67 -12.78
C GLN A 120 -15.54 3.21 -14.00
N LYS A 121 -15.48 4.53 -14.23
CA LYS A 121 -16.19 5.17 -15.34
C LYS A 121 -15.59 4.82 -16.69
N SER A 122 -14.25 4.87 -16.83
CA SER A 122 -13.58 4.53 -18.10
C SER A 122 -13.33 3.03 -18.27
N LYS A 123 -13.44 2.24 -17.19
CA LYS A 123 -13.11 0.80 -17.13
C LYS A 123 -11.67 0.52 -17.56
N LYS A 124 -10.76 1.42 -17.20
CA LYS A 124 -9.33 1.34 -17.56
C LYS A 124 -8.46 1.30 -16.31
N TYR A 125 -7.41 0.51 -16.39
CA TYR A 125 -6.29 0.48 -15.47
C TYR A 125 -5.23 1.50 -15.87
N TYR A 126 -4.09 1.46 -15.18
CA TYR A 126 -2.95 2.31 -15.45
C TYR A 126 -2.52 2.31 -16.92
N ASN A 127 -2.19 3.52 -17.39
CA ASN A 127 -1.79 3.81 -18.76
C ASN A 127 -2.78 3.33 -19.83
N GLY A 128 -4.07 3.28 -19.48
CA GLY A 128 -5.16 3.14 -20.43
C GLY A 128 -5.55 1.71 -20.82
N LEU A 129 -4.93 0.70 -20.19
CA LEU A 129 -5.29 -0.70 -20.37
C LEU A 129 -6.76 -0.93 -20.01
N SER A 130 -7.59 -1.38 -20.95
CA SER A 130 -8.99 -1.64 -20.63
C SER A 130 -9.15 -2.93 -19.81
N HIS A 131 -10.20 -2.95 -18.98
CA HIS A 131 -10.58 -4.13 -18.22
C HIS A 131 -10.82 -5.35 -19.12
N GLN A 132 -11.46 -5.14 -20.27
CA GLN A 132 -11.73 -6.21 -21.23
C GLN A 132 -10.44 -6.78 -21.84
N GLU A 133 -9.51 -5.92 -22.27
CA GLU A 133 -8.22 -6.35 -22.82
C GLU A 133 -7.42 -7.16 -21.81
N PHE A 134 -7.33 -6.68 -20.56
CA PHE A 134 -6.64 -7.37 -19.48
C PHE A 134 -7.15 -8.80 -19.33
N HIS A 135 -8.47 -8.98 -19.20
CA HIS A 135 -9.08 -10.29 -18.99
C HIS A 135 -9.06 -11.22 -20.21
N LEU A 136 -8.87 -10.69 -21.42
CA LEU A 136 -8.67 -11.51 -22.64
C LEU A 136 -7.21 -11.95 -22.82
N GLN A 137 -6.27 -11.13 -22.36
CA GLN A 137 -4.85 -11.25 -22.71
C GLN A 137 -3.95 -11.37 -21.49
N ASN A 138 -4.43 -11.93 -20.37
CA ASN A 138 -3.72 -12.06 -19.09
C ASN A 138 -2.20 -12.34 -19.20
N ALA A 139 -1.71 -13.02 -20.24
CA ALA A 139 -0.29 -13.28 -20.46
C ALA A 139 0.59 -12.08 -20.92
N LEU A 140 0.01 -10.96 -21.36
CA LEU A 140 0.76 -9.82 -21.89
C LEU A 140 1.16 -8.79 -20.84
N HIS A 141 0.52 -8.82 -19.67
CA HIS A 141 0.80 -7.89 -18.59
C HIS A 141 1.71 -8.51 -17.55
N GLN A 142 2.47 -7.64 -16.90
CA GLN A 142 3.60 -8.09 -16.12
C GLN A 142 3.43 -7.78 -14.61
N GLY A 143 2.30 -7.23 -14.16
CA GLY A 143 1.86 -7.17 -12.73
C GLY A 143 2.99 -7.15 -11.67
N THR A 144 2.93 -8.07 -10.69
CA THR A 144 4.01 -8.24 -9.70
C THR A 144 5.31 -8.83 -10.27
N ARG A 145 5.30 -9.42 -11.46
CA ARG A 145 6.50 -9.85 -12.20
C ARG A 145 7.42 -8.66 -12.52
N LEU A 146 6.88 -7.51 -12.98
CA LEU A 146 7.68 -6.30 -13.21
C LEU A 146 8.35 -5.80 -11.94
N TRP A 147 7.63 -5.89 -10.82
CA TRP A 147 8.17 -5.50 -9.52
C TRP A 147 9.34 -6.40 -9.13
N ASN A 148 9.31 -7.68 -9.48
CA ASN A 148 10.45 -8.58 -9.29
C ASN A 148 11.59 -8.27 -10.26
N ASP A 149 11.30 -8.09 -11.55
CA ASP A 149 12.31 -7.86 -12.59
C ASP A 149 13.10 -6.56 -12.34
N ARG A 150 12.49 -5.55 -11.71
CA ARG A 150 13.18 -4.32 -11.27
C ARG A 150 13.98 -4.46 -9.96
N GLY A 151 13.87 -5.59 -9.26
CA GLY A 151 14.56 -5.84 -7.98
C GLY A 151 13.73 -5.62 -6.71
N GLY A 152 12.40 -5.69 -6.80
CA GLY A 152 11.48 -5.52 -5.67
C GLY A 152 11.05 -4.08 -5.44
N ILE A 153 10.57 -3.80 -4.23
CA ILE A 153 10.25 -2.45 -3.75
C ILE A 153 11.21 -2.14 -2.61
N CYS A 154 12.22 -1.33 -2.91
CA CYS A 154 13.25 -0.94 -1.96
C CYS A 154 13.36 0.59 -1.97
N GLY A 155 13.48 1.21 -0.80
CA GLY A 155 13.55 2.67 -0.69
C GLY A 155 13.46 3.16 0.74
N ARG A 156 13.24 4.46 0.89
CA ARG A 156 12.98 5.06 2.21
C ARG A 156 11.50 4.93 2.55
N GLY A 157 11.20 4.26 3.64
CA GLY A 157 9.89 4.27 4.28
C GLY A 157 9.79 5.39 5.30
N ILE A 158 8.59 5.96 5.43
CA ILE A 158 8.24 6.92 6.48
C ILE A 158 6.97 6.45 7.17
N LEU A 159 6.91 6.55 8.49
CA LEU A 159 5.71 6.22 9.27
C LEU A 159 5.07 7.49 9.81
N LEU A 160 3.78 7.70 9.54
CA LEU A 160 2.91 8.60 10.28
C LEU A 160 2.07 7.77 11.26
N ASP A 161 2.35 7.92 12.56
CA ASP A 161 1.65 7.25 13.66
C ASP A 161 0.45 8.07 14.10
N TRP A 162 -0.53 8.16 13.19
CA TRP A 162 -1.77 8.87 13.43
C TRP A 162 -2.52 8.31 14.63
N ALA A 163 -2.54 6.98 14.82
CA ALA A 163 -3.24 6.34 15.93
C ALA A 163 -2.75 6.83 17.31
N SER A 164 -1.44 6.94 17.51
CA SER A 164 -0.89 7.47 18.77
C SER A 164 -1.17 8.95 18.95
N TRP A 165 -1.06 9.73 17.87
CA TRP A 165 -1.37 11.16 17.91
C TRP A 165 -2.86 11.40 18.21
N ALA A 166 -3.77 10.69 17.55
CA ALA A 166 -5.21 10.77 17.76
C ALA A 166 -5.60 10.40 19.19
N LYS A 167 -4.95 9.39 19.76
CA LYS A 167 -5.11 9.01 21.18
C LYS A 167 -4.65 10.13 22.12
N GLU A 168 -3.50 10.75 21.87
CA GLU A 168 -3.01 11.89 22.67
C GLU A 168 -3.97 13.09 22.60
N LYS A 169 -4.58 13.31 21.43
CA LYS A 169 -5.58 14.37 21.21
C LYS A 169 -6.99 14.02 21.68
N ASN A 170 -7.22 12.80 22.16
CA ASN A 170 -8.54 12.29 22.55
C ASN A 170 -9.60 12.44 21.44
N LEU A 171 -9.22 12.13 20.19
CA LEU A 171 -10.18 12.17 19.09
C LEU A 171 -11.23 11.07 19.24
N PRO A 172 -12.53 11.38 19.05
CA PRO A 172 -13.58 10.38 19.05
C PRO A 172 -13.57 9.66 17.71
N CYS A 173 -12.86 8.54 17.62
CA CYS A 173 -12.78 7.75 16.40
C CYS A 173 -12.75 6.25 16.70
N HIS A 174 -13.24 5.45 15.75
CA HIS A 174 -13.20 3.99 15.88
C HIS A 174 -12.71 3.32 14.58
N PRO A 175 -11.81 2.32 14.62
CA PRO A 175 -11.24 1.72 13.41
C PRO A 175 -12.26 1.10 12.43
N ILE A 176 -13.41 0.65 12.94
CA ILE A 176 -14.55 0.14 12.17
C ILE A 176 -15.74 1.12 12.13
N GLY A 177 -15.46 2.42 12.17
CA GLY A 177 -16.41 3.50 11.88
C GLY A 177 -15.96 4.28 10.65
N ARG A 178 -16.77 5.23 10.17
CA ARG A 178 -16.49 6.04 8.97
C ARG A 178 -15.73 7.35 9.24
N ASP A 179 -14.96 7.41 10.31
CA ASP A 179 -14.18 8.61 10.66
C ASP A 179 -13.08 8.86 9.60
N GLU A 180 -12.78 10.13 9.36
CA GLU A 180 -11.86 10.56 8.30
C GLU A 180 -10.56 11.09 8.91
N ILE A 181 -9.44 10.53 8.46
CA ILE A 181 -8.10 11.07 8.70
C ILE A 181 -7.86 12.15 7.65
N THR A 182 -7.87 13.41 8.07
CA THR A 182 -7.70 14.53 7.14
C THR A 182 -6.24 14.77 6.78
N VAL A 183 -5.99 15.40 5.63
CA VAL A 183 -4.66 15.86 5.20
C VAL A 183 -4.04 16.78 6.27
N SER A 184 -4.84 17.66 6.86
CA SER A 184 -4.38 18.53 7.95
C SER A 184 -3.90 17.74 9.17
N GLN A 185 -4.58 16.65 9.53
CA GLN A 185 -4.12 15.76 10.60
C GLN A 185 -2.83 15.03 10.23
N LEU A 186 -2.68 14.56 8.99
CA LEU A 186 -1.43 13.91 8.54
C LEU A 186 -0.23 14.88 8.64
N GLU A 187 -0.42 16.14 8.27
CA GLU A 187 0.57 17.21 8.44
C GLU A 187 0.85 17.53 9.92
N GLU A 188 -0.18 17.52 10.78
CA GLU A 188 -0.01 17.68 12.24
C GLU A 188 0.76 16.52 12.87
N VAL A 189 0.52 15.29 12.42
CA VAL A 189 1.27 14.09 12.83
C VAL A 189 2.73 14.22 12.40
N ALA A 190 3.00 14.61 11.15
CA ALA A 190 4.36 14.82 10.67
C ALA A 190 5.10 15.89 11.51
N LYS A 191 4.43 17.00 11.85
CA LYS A 191 4.98 18.05 12.73
C LYS A 191 5.22 17.55 14.15
N TRP A 192 4.28 16.81 14.73
CA TRP A 192 4.38 16.22 16.07
C TRP A 192 5.58 15.24 16.16
N GLN A 193 5.80 14.46 15.11
CA GLN A 193 6.93 13.54 14.98
C GLN A 193 8.25 14.17 14.55
N LYS A 194 8.22 15.42 14.05
CA LYS A 194 9.33 16.09 13.37
C LYS A 194 9.82 15.32 12.14
N THR A 195 8.89 14.73 11.40
CA THR A 195 9.15 13.99 10.15
C THR A 195 9.08 14.93 8.96
N THR A 196 10.02 14.77 8.01
CA THR A 196 10.01 15.48 6.72
C THR A 196 9.89 14.50 5.58
N PHE A 197 9.04 14.81 4.60
CA PHE A 197 8.87 13.99 3.40
C PHE A 197 9.94 14.30 2.35
N MET A 198 10.34 13.29 1.58
CA MET A 198 11.16 13.42 0.40
C MET A 198 10.52 12.73 -0.80
N PRO A 199 10.71 13.28 -2.02
CA PRO A 199 10.21 12.62 -3.23
C PRO A 199 10.72 11.19 -3.33
N GLY A 200 9.81 10.26 -3.62
CA GLY A 200 10.08 8.82 -3.69
C GLY A 200 9.90 8.06 -2.37
N ASP A 201 9.62 8.74 -1.25
CA ASP A 201 9.29 8.07 0.00
C ASP A 201 8.10 7.09 -0.18
N ILE A 202 8.14 6.00 0.58
CA ILE A 202 7.03 5.05 0.72
C ILE A 202 6.30 5.45 2.00
N LEU A 203 5.08 5.96 1.85
CA LEU A 203 4.29 6.50 2.96
C LEU A 203 3.54 5.38 3.69
N LEU A 204 3.81 5.20 4.98
CA LEU A 204 3.07 4.30 5.87
C LEU A 204 2.24 5.14 6.84
N ILE A 205 0.95 4.83 6.95
CA ILE A 205 0.04 5.46 7.91
C ILE A 205 -0.50 4.39 8.86
N ARG A 206 -0.18 4.51 10.14
CA ARG A 206 -0.74 3.67 11.20
C ARG A 206 -2.02 4.32 11.74
N THR A 207 -3.15 3.72 11.39
CA THR A 207 -4.52 4.14 11.75
C THR A 207 -4.99 3.51 13.07
N GLY A 208 -4.39 2.38 13.48
CA GLY A 208 -4.72 1.66 14.72
C GLY A 208 -5.68 0.50 14.51
N PHE A 209 -5.98 0.12 13.27
CA PHE A 209 -6.87 -1.00 12.97
C PHE A 209 -6.32 -2.34 13.48
N ILE A 210 -5.02 -2.62 13.27
CA ILE A 210 -4.40 -3.87 13.74
C ILE A 210 -4.31 -3.91 15.28
N ALA A 211 -3.99 -2.78 15.91
CA ALA A 211 -4.00 -2.65 17.37
C ALA A 211 -5.37 -3.02 17.95
N TRP A 212 -6.44 -2.44 17.40
CA TRP A 212 -7.82 -2.76 17.78
C TRP A 212 -8.13 -4.23 17.52
N SER A 213 -7.84 -4.73 16.31
CA SER A 213 -8.16 -6.10 15.90
C SER A 213 -7.48 -7.16 16.79
N THR A 214 -6.28 -6.88 17.31
CA THR A 214 -5.58 -7.77 18.24
C THR A 214 -6.30 -7.88 19.59
N THR A 215 -6.94 -6.80 20.05
CA THR A 215 -7.61 -6.74 21.36
C THR A 215 -9.14 -6.94 21.32
N ALA A 216 -9.75 -6.81 20.15
CA ALA A 216 -11.20 -6.93 19.96
C ALA A 216 -11.69 -8.35 20.22
N THR A 217 -12.93 -8.46 20.69
CA THR A 217 -13.64 -9.74 20.82
C THR A 217 -14.00 -10.32 19.45
N ASP A 218 -14.29 -11.62 19.41
CA ASP A 218 -14.72 -12.32 18.18
C ASP A 218 -15.96 -11.66 17.54
N ASP A 219 -16.96 -11.32 18.36
CA ASP A 219 -18.17 -10.62 17.93
C ASP A 219 -17.89 -9.23 17.35
N GLU A 220 -16.96 -8.46 17.94
CA GLU A 220 -16.57 -7.15 17.42
C GLU A 220 -15.84 -7.26 16.07
N LYS A 221 -14.94 -8.24 15.93
CA LYS A 221 -14.24 -8.48 14.65
C LYS A 221 -15.22 -8.91 13.57
N LYS A 222 -16.15 -9.81 13.90
CA LYS A 222 -17.19 -10.28 12.99
C LYS A 222 -18.08 -9.14 12.55
N ARG A 223 -18.58 -8.35 13.51
CA ARG A 223 -19.40 -7.15 13.24
C ARG A 223 -18.65 -6.15 12.39
N GLY A 224 -17.38 -5.89 12.69
CA GLY A 224 -16.56 -4.92 11.97
C GLY A 224 -16.13 -5.35 10.56
N SER A 225 -16.13 -6.65 10.26
CA SER A 225 -15.57 -7.17 9.00
C SER A 225 -16.61 -7.80 8.06
N LEU A 226 -17.53 -8.64 8.59
CA LEU A 226 -18.53 -9.36 7.79
C LEU A 226 -19.86 -8.62 7.69
N GLU A 227 -20.27 -7.93 8.77
CA GLU A 227 -21.58 -7.31 8.89
C GLU A 227 -21.53 -5.80 8.63
N GLY A 228 -20.42 -5.18 9.01
CA GLY A 228 -20.14 -3.77 8.82
C GLY A 228 -19.50 -3.49 7.47
N THR A 229 -19.71 -2.26 7.00
CA THR A 229 -19.16 -1.76 5.73
C THR A 229 -18.39 -0.47 5.93
N GLU A 230 -17.97 -0.16 7.15
CA GLU A 230 -17.30 1.10 7.48
C GLU A 230 -15.90 0.85 7.99
N TYR A 231 -14.95 1.64 7.47
CA TYR A 231 -13.56 1.62 7.91
C TYR A 231 -13.04 3.05 7.99
N LEU A 232 -12.37 3.34 9.10
CA LEU A 232 -11.69 4.59 9.31
C LEU A 232 -10.51 4.62 8.36
N GLY A 233 -10.29 5.75 7.70
CA GLY A 233 -9.18 5.88 6.77
C GLY A 233 -8.98 7.31 6.31
N ILE A 234 -8.07 7.47 5.36
CA ILE A 234 -7.72 8.79 4.82
C ILE A 234 -8.93 9.39 4.12
N GLU A 235 -9.21 10.68 4.35
CA GLU A 235 -10.31 11.38 3.70
C GLU A 235 -10.18 11.29 2.17
N ALA A 236 -11.25 10.86 1.49
CA ALA A 236 -11.23 10.71 0.05
C ALA A 236 -11.70 12.02 -0.60
N THR A 237 -10.76 12.94 -0.83
CA THR A 237 -11.02 14.26 -1.40
C THR A 237 -9.97 14.61 -2.46
N ARG A 238 -10.23 15.63 -3.29
CA ARG A 238 -9.21 16.14 -4.23
C ARG A 238 -8.01 16.77 -3.52
N GLU A 239 -8.19 17.25 -2.29
CA GLU A 239 -7.08 17.72 -1.46
C GLU A 239 -6.16 16.56 -1.08
N SER A 240 -6.72 15.42 -0.67
CA SER A 240 -5.94 14.19 -0.50
C SER A 240 -5.22 13.78 -1.77
N CYS A 241 -5.88 13.82 -2.94
CA CYS A 241 -5.20 13.52 -4.20
C CYS A 241 -4.00 14.44 -4.45
N ARG A 242 -4.20 15.77 -4.29
CA ARG A 242 -3.11 16.76 -4.40
C ARG A 242 -1.97 16.46 -3.44
N TRP A 243 -2.29 16.22 -2.18
CA TRP A 243 -1.30 16.04 -1.13
C TRP A 243 -0.41 14.81 -1.39
N HIS A 244 -1.02 13.67 -1.72
CA HIS A 244 -0.27 12.46 -2.00
C HIS A 244 0.61 12.61 -3.25
N TRP A 245 0.07 13.20 -4.33
CA TRP A 245 0.81 13.36 -5.56
C TRP A 245 1.94 14.39 -5.45
N ASN A 246 1.70 15.55 -4.84
CA ASN A 246 2.66 16.66 -4.79
C ASN A 246 3.83 16.38 -3.82
N HIS A 247 3.65 15.49 -2.83
CA HIS A 247 4.78 14.97 -2.06
C HIS A 247 5.59 13.90 -2.83
N HIS A 248 5.08 13.46 -3.99
CA HIS A 248 5.72 12.52 -4.90
C HIS A 248 6.07 11.18 -4.23
N PHE A 249 5.13 10.62 -3.46
CA PHE A 249 5.31 9.29 -2.88
C PHE A 249 5.40 8.22 -3.96
N SER A 250 6.24 7.21 -3.73
CA SER A 250 6.41 6.09 -4.67
C SER A 250 5.37 4.99 -4.47
N ALA A 251 4.85 4.87 -3.26
CA ALA A 251 3.80 3.94 -2.86
C ALA A 251 3.20 4.41 -1.53
N VAL A 252 1.99 3.96 -1.23
CA VAL A 252 1.28 4.29 0.02
C VAL A 252 0.84 3.01 0.71
N VAL A 253 0.84 3.00 2.04
CA VAL A 253 0.57 1.83 2.87
C VAL A 253 -0.21 2.24 4.12
N SER A 254 -1.13 1.38 4.55
CA SER A 254 -1.81 1.52 5.83
C SER A 254 -1.99 0.18 6.54
N ASP A 255 -2.31 0.25 7.83
CA ASP A 255 -2.68 -0.91 8.65
C ASP A 255 -4.19 -1.22 8.62
N ASN A 256 -5.00 -0.48 7.86
CA ASN A 256 -6.45 -0.71 7.74
C ASN A 256 -6.81 -1.53 6.48
N VAL A 257 -8.11 -1.75 6.29
CA VAL A 257 -8.67 -2.61 5.23
C VAL A 257 -8.70 -1.94 3.85
N THR A 258 -8.82 -0.60 3.79
CA THR A 258 -9.16 0.14 2.56
C THR A 258 -8.24 1.33 2.27
N TYR A 259 -7.19 1.58 3.04
CA TYR A 259 -6.40 2.82 3.02
C TYR A 259 -7.25 4.09 3.28
N GLU A 260 -8.06 4.48 2.29
CA GLU A 260 -9.05 5.54 2.40
C GLU A 260 -10.22 5.16 3.29
N VAL A 261 -10.93 6.18 3.78
CA VAL A 261 -12.20 6.02 4.48
C VAL A 261 -13.18 5.23 3.61
N TRP A 262 -13.93 4.31 4.22
CA TRP A 262 -14.90 3.50 3.50
C TRP A 262 -16.27 3.55 4.19
N PRO A 263 -17.39 3.70 3.44
CA PRO A 263 -17.43 3.90 1.99
C PRO A 263 -17.00 5.33 1.57
N PRO A 264 -16.32 5.46 0.41
CA PRO A 264 -16.01 6.76 -0.17
C PRO A 264 -17.29 7.45 -0.63
N ARG A 265 -17.21 8.78 -0.80
CA ARG A 265 -18.30 9.59 -1.37
C ARG A 265 -18.01 9.87 -2.85
N ASP A 266 -17.52 11.06 -3.17
CA ASP A 266 -17.35 11.52 -4.55
C ASP A 266 -15.99 11.16 -5.15
N VAL A 267 -14.95 11.09 -4.33
CA VAL A 267 -13.59 10.72 -4.74
C VAL A 267 -13.28 9.34 -4.19
N VAL A 268 -12.61 8.53 -5.01
CA VAL A 268 -12.10 7.21 -4.63
C VAL A 268 -10.58 7.22 -4.82
N LEU A 269 -9.82 7.30 -3.73
CA LEU A 269 -8.36 7.40 -3.78
C LEU A 269 -7.73 6.18 -4.49
N HIS A 270 -8.31 4.99 -4.36
CA HIS A 270 -7.83 3.82 -5.11
C HIS A 270 -7.83 4.02 -6.63
N GLU A 271 -8.79 4.76 -7.21
CA GLU A 271 -8.79 5.05 -8.66
C GLU A 271 -7.59 5.94 -9.03
N TYR A 272 -7.33 6.96 -8.22
CA TYR A 272 -6.18 7.85 -8.42
C TYR A 272 -4.87 7.09 -8.30
N PHE A 273 -4.71 6.36 -7.20
CA PHE A 273 -3.47 5.66 -6.88
C PHE A 273 -3.18 4.60 -7.91
N LEU A 274 -4.09 3.64 -8.10
CA LEU A 274 -3.82 2.47 -8.93
C LEU A 274 -4.00 2.78 -10.41
N ALA A 275 -5.20 3.23 -10.81
CA ALA A 275 -5.54 3.38 -12.22
C ALA A 275 -4.96 4.65 -12.84
N MET A 276 -4.86 5.77 -12.12
CA MET A 276 -4.45 7.04 -12.74
C MET A 276 -2.95 7.31 -12.59
N TRP A 277 -2.31 6.85 -11.51
CA TRP A 277 -0.91 7.13 -11.20
C TRP A 277 0.01 5.92 -11.29
N GLY A 278 -0.56 4.71 -11.25
CA GLY A 278 0.22 3.48 -11.15
C GLY A 278 0.97 3.36 -9.81
N MET A 279 0.45 3.99 -8.76
CA MET A 279 0.98 3.97 -7.41
C MET A 279 0.48 2.76 -6.61
N PRO A 280 1.37 1.86 -6.18
CA PRO A 280 0.97 0.71 -5.37
C PRO A 280 0.37 1.12 -4.04
N VAL A 281 -0.61 0.32 -3.58
CA VAL A 281 -1.30 0.52 -2.31
C VAL A 281 -1.07 -0.70 -1.43
N GLY A 282 -0.51 -0.50 -0.24
CA GLY A 282 -0.33 -1.51 0.78
C GLY A 282 -1.43 -1.44 1.83
N LYS A 283 -1.98 -2.58 2.24
CA LYS A 283 -3.10 -2.64 3.20
C LYS A 283 -2.86 -3.73 4.23
N LEU A 284 -3.35 -3.50 5.45
CA LEU A 284 -3.23 -4.40 6.60
C LEU A 284 -1.78 -4.73 6.97
N TRP A 285 -0.86 -3.79 6.84
CA TRP A 285 0.53 -3.98 7.28
C TRP A 285 0.64 -3.83 8.79
N ASP A 286 1.30 -4.77 9.46
CA ASP A 286 1.51 -4.68 10.90
C ASP A 286 2.60 -3.64 11.22
N MET A 287 2.15 -2.52 11.77
CA MET A 287 3.01 -1.40 12.14
C MET A 287 3.14 -1.23 13.65
N GLU A 288 2.61 -2.15 14.47
CA GLU A 288 2.65 -2.00 15.93
C GLU A 288 4.09 -1.99 16.43
N LYS A 289 4.87 -3.01 16.02
CA LYS A 289 6.27 -3.08 16.39
C LYS A 289 7.10 -1.97 15.76
N LEU A 290 6.77 -1.59 14.53
CA LEU A 290 7.45 -0.49 13.84
C LEU A 290 7.31 0.82 14.60
N ALA A 291 6.09 1.14 15.04
CA ALA A 291 5.81 2.37 15.79
C ALA A 291 6.53 2.38 17.15
N GLU A 292 6.64 1.24 17.84
CA GLU A 292 7.47 1.14 19.06
C GLU A 292 8.94 1.47 18.80
N VAL A 293 9.52 0.91 17.73
CA VAL A 293 10.92 1.15 17.35
C VAL A 293 11.13 2.60 16.91
N CYS A 294 10.22 3.17 16.13
CA CYS A 294 10.28 4.58 15.75
C CYS A 294 10.29 5.50 16.98
N ARG A 295 9.42 5.21 17.96
CA ARG A 295 9.35 5.98 19.21
C ARG A 295 10.62 5.85 20.04
N SER A 296 11.16 4.63 20.19
CA SER A 296 12.38 4.42 20.98
C SER A 296 13.61 5.08 20.36
N LEU A 297 13.69 5.11 19.04
CA LEU A 297 14.77 5.75 18.29
C LEU A 297 14.53 7.24 18.04
N GLN A 298 13.33 7.76 18.36
CA GLN A 298 12.87 9.10 17.98
C GLN A 298 13.05 9.40 16.48
N ARG A 299 12.86 8.38 15.65
CA ARG A 299 13.09 8.43 14.20
C ARG A 299 11.97 7.69 13.49
N TRP A 300 11.34 8.36 12.54
CA TRP A 300 10.13 7.87 11.86
C TRP A 300 10.37 7.55 10.38
N SER A 301 11.63 7.51 9.97
CA SER A 301 12.09 7.01 8.67
C SER A 301 12.97 5.77 8.85
N PHE A 302 12.98 4.93 7.83
CA PHE A 302 13.72 3.67 7.81
C PHE A 302 13.96 3.24 6.36
N PHE A 303 14.90 2.33 6.14
CA PHE A 303 15.00 1.66 4.86
C PHE A 303 13.94 0.57 4.81
N LEU A 304 13.11 0.56 3.77
CA LEU A 304 12.08 -0.43 3.57
C LEU A 304 12.46 -1.33 2.41
N THR A 305 12.32 -2.64 2.61
CA THR A 305 12.34 -3.63 1.54
C THR A 305 11.02 -4.40 1.51
N SER A 306 10.59 -4.74 0.31
CA SER A 306 9.51 -5.67 0.06
C SER A 306 9.79 -6.47 -1.20
N ALA A 307 9.59 -7.79 -1.13
CA ALA A 307 9.77 -8.71 -2.24
C ALA A 307 8.43 -9.39 -2.59
N PRO A 308 7.60 -8.75 -3.43
CA PRO A 308 6.33 -9.32 -3.88
C PRO A 308 6.48 -10.67 -4.57
N LEU A 309 5.44 -11.52 -4.52
CA LEU A 309 5.42 -12.81 -5.22
C LEU A 309 5.63 -12.64 -6.71
N ASN A 310 6.46 -13.50 -7.27
CA ASN A 310 6.89 -13.41 -8.64
C ASN A 310 5.90 -14.08 -9.62
N VAL A 311 4.75 -13.45 -9.83
CA VAL A 311 3.62 -14.00 -10.59
C VAL A 311 3.34 -13.11 -11.80
N ALA A 312 3.34 -13.71 -13.01
CA ALA A 312 2.94 -13.00 -14.22
C ALA A 312 1.49 -12.54 -14.09
N SER A 313 1.22 -11.27 -14.43
CA SER A 313 -0.08 -10.64 -14.16
C SER A 313 -0.59 -10.78 -12.72
N GLY A 314 0.33 -10.89 -11.75
CA GLY A 314 -0.04 -10.84 -10.34
C GLY A 314 -0.75 -9.53 -10.03
N ILE A 315 -2.00 -9.61 -9.57
CA ILE A 315 -2.85 -8.45 -9.25
C ILE A 315 -2.51 -7.90 -7.87
N GLY A 316 -2.07 -8.75 -6.96
CA GLY A 316 -1.54 -8.38 -5.67
C GLY A 316 -0.60 -9.44 -5.14
N SER A 317 0.02 -9.13 -4.01
CA SER A 317 1.01 -9.99 -3.36
C SER A 317 0.94 -9.78 -1.85
N PRO A 318 1.24 -10.79 -1.02
CA PRO A 318 1.67 -10.53 0.35
C PRO A 318 2.68 -9.38 0.44
N ALA A 319 2.63 -8.63 1.54
CA ALA A 319 3.52 -7.50 1.79
C ALA A 319 4.99 -7.92 1.69
N ASN A 320 5.34 -9.05 2.34
CA ASN A 320 6.70 -9.57 2.44
C ASN A 320 7.72 -8.45 2.71
N ALA A 321 7.44 -7.65 3.75
CA ALA A 321 8.09 -6.38 3.97
C ALA A 321 8.85 -6.30 5.29
N ILE A 322 9.97 -5.60 5.27
CA ILE A 322 10.88 -5.40 6.40
C ILE A 322 11.29 -3.92 6.43
N ALA A 323 11.20 -3.31 7.60
CA ALA A 323 11.83 -2.03 7.91
C ALA A 323 13.20 -2.27 8.58
N LEU A 324 14.20 -1.49 8.17
CA LEU A 324 15.59 -1.58 8.63
C LEU A 324 16.07 -0.21 9.11
N PHE A 325 16.67 -0.17 10.29
CA PHE A 325 17.14 1.02 11.01
C PHE A 325 18.64 1.02 11.26
#